data_AF-A0A920RK35-F1
#
_entry.id   AF-A0A920RK35-F1
#
_cell.length_a   1.000
_cell.length_b   1.000
_cell.length_c   1.000
_cell.angle_alpha   90.00
_cell.angle_beta   90.00
_cell.angle_gamma   90.00
#
_symmetry.space_group_name_H-M   'P 1'
#
loop_
_entity.id
_entity.type
_entity.pdbx_description
1 polymer ?
#
loop_
_entity_poly.entity_id
_entity_poly.type
_entity_poly.pdbx_seq_one_letter_code
_entity_poly.pdbx_strand_id
1 'polypeptide(L)'
;MTMMLNIVPNRCTGCMQCELACSWVQTGTFQPSRSLIRVNVFDEEASYAPFTCLQCDEAWCMNACPVNAIGVDGDSGQRSQRIPVIGCPLCTIAFSVRHRLHAAGDRHGQQVQSLRRGTRLRGGLSDSGDRVCRC
;
A
#
# COMPACT_ATOMS: atom_id res chain seq x y z
N MET A 1 -21.17 -3.36 -2.24
CA MET A 1 -20.46 -4.41 -1.50
C MET A 1 -19.02 -3.94 -1.30
N THR A 2 -18.48 -4.03 -0.09
CA THR A 2 -17.08 -3.66 0.19
C THR A 2 -16.22 -4.90 0.03
N MET A 3 -15.30 -4.90 -0.94
CA MET A 3 -14.24 -5.90 -1.03
C MET A 3 -13.06 -5.48 -0.17
N MET A 4 -12.44 -6.46 0.49
CA MET A 4 -11.26 -6.29 1.33
C MET A 4 -10.30 -7.44 1.06
N LEU A 5 -9.08 -7.13 0.63
CA LEU A 5 -7.98 -8.09 0.52
C LEU A 5 -7.22 -8.21 1.85
N ASN A 6 -7.23 -9.41 2.46
CA ASN A 6 -6.46 -9.71 3.67
C ASN A 6 -5.16 -10.46 3.32
N ILE A 7 -4.02 -9.86 3.62
CA ILE A 7 -2.69 -10.45 3.42
C ILE A 7 -2.13 -10.90 4.77
N VAL A 8 -1.67 -12.15 4.86
CA VAL A 8 -1.01 -12.71 6.05
C VAL A 8 0.46 -12.96 5.75
N PRO A 9 1.39 -12.02 6.05
CA PRO A 9 2.79 -12.09 5.64
C PRO A 9 3.51 -13.34 6.14
N ASN A 10 3.20 -13.82 7.35
CA ASN A 10 3.82 -15.01 7.95
C ASN A 10 3.57 -16.32 7.17
N ARG A 11 2.63 -16.31 6.21
CA ARG A 11 2.36 -17.46 5.33
C ARG A 11 2.96 -17.29 3.93
N CYS A 12 3.57 -16.13 3.65
CA CYS A 12 4.22 -15.88 2.37
C CYS A 12 5.53 -16.68 2.31
N THR A 13 5.70 -17.47 1.25
CA THR A 13 6.90 -18.28 1.01
C THR A 13 7.84 -17.66 -0.03
N GLY A 14 7.52 -16.46 -0.52
CA GLY A 14 8.32 -15.83 -1.57
C GLY A 14 8.16 -16.44 -2.96
N CYS A 15 7.09 -17.21 -3.22
CA CYS A 15 6.92 -17.93 -4.50
C CYS A 15 6.64 -17.05 -5.73
N MET A 16 6.43 -15.74 -5.55
CA MET A 16 6.19 -14.73 -6.61
C MET A 16 5.00 -14.99 -7.54
N GLN A 17 4.17 -15.99 -7.26
CA GLN A 17 2.99 -16.32 -8.08
C GLN A 17 1.97 -15.19 -8.11
N CYS A 18 1.84 -14.43 -7.02
CA CYS A 18 0.97 -13.26 -6.97
C CYS A 18 1.43 -12.14 -7.92
N GLU A 19 2.75 -11.92 -8.08
CA GLU A 19 3.28 -10.94 -9.03
C GLU A 19 2.98 -11.36 -10.47
N LEU A 20 3.24 -12.63 -10.80
CA LEU A 20 2.98 -13.20 -12.12
C LEU A 20 1.50 -13.14 -12.50
N ALA A 21 0.62 -13.55 -11.58
CA ALA A 21 -0.82 -13.49 -11.79
C ALA A 21 -1.29 -12.03 -12.02
N CYS A 22 -0.77 -11.10 -11.22
CA CYS A 22 -1.10 -9.69 -11.37
C CYS A 22 -0.62 -9.12 -12.70
N SER A 23 0.62 -9.38 -13.12
CA SER A 23 1.12 -8.88 -14.41
C SER A 23 0.32 -9.44 -15.57
N TRP A 24 -0.08 -10.71 -15.52
CA TRP A 24 -0.93 -11.30 -16.55
C TRP A 24 -2.28 -10.58 -16.66
N VAL A 25 -2.95 -10.34 -15.52
CA VAL A 25 -4.24 -9.65 -15.49
C VAL A 25 -4.13 -8.19 -15.96
N GLN A 26 -3.06 -7.49 -15.59
CA GLN A 26 -2.92 -6.05 -15.86
C GLN A 26 -2.33 -5.73 -17.23
N THR A 27 -1.41 -6.58 -17.73
CA THR A 27 -0.66 -6.28 -18.96
C THR A 27 -0.73 -7.37 -20.01
N GLY A 28 -1.38 -8.52 -19.72
CA GLY A 28 -1.44 -9.67 -20.64
C GLY A 28 -0.09 -10.35 -20.84
N THR A 29 0.90 -10.07 -19.98
CA THR A 29 2.25 -10.62 -20.10
C THR A 29 2.76 -11.12 -18.75
N PHE A 30 3.57 -12.18 -18.77
CA PHE A 30 4.21 -12.74 -17.58
C PHE A 30 5.49 -11.95 -17.23
N GLN A 31 5.30 -10.68 -16.88
CA GLN A 31 6.38 -9.77 -16.52
C GLN A 31 6.18 -9.26 -15.09
N PRO A 32 6.76 -9.93 -14.06
CA PRO A 32 6.64 -9.50 -12.66
C PRO A 32 7.01 -8.04 -12.43
N SER A 33 7.92 -7.47 -13.22
CA SER A 33 8.29 -6.05 -13.12
C SER A 33 7.13 -5.07 -13.42
N ARG A 34 6.06 -5.53 -14.06
CA ARG A 34 4.85 -4.76 -14.37
C ARG A 34 3.66 -5.09 -13.45
N SER A 35 3.88 -5.91 -12.43
CA SER A 35 2.85 -6.22 -11.43
C SER A 35 2.57 -5.04 -10.49
N LEU A 36 1.34 -4.95 -10.00
CA LEU A 36 0.87 -3.96 -9.01
C LEU A 36 0.97 -4.49 -7.55
N ILE A 37 1.32 -5.76 -7.37
CA ILE A 37 1.67 -6.38 -6.09
C ILE A 37 3.13 -6.79 -6.14
N ARG A 38 3.86 -6.57 -5.05
CA ARG A 38 5.29 -6.85 -4.97
C ARG A 38 5.62 -7.60 -3.70
N VAL A 39 6.53 -8.55 -3.77
CA VAL A 39 7.04 -9.33 -2.65
C VAL A 39 8.39 -8.75 -2.25
N ASN A 40 8.46 -8.13 -1.08
CA ASN A 40 9.75 -7.78 -0.48
C ASN A 40 10.39 -9.04 0.10
N VAL A 41 11.68 -9.20 -0.18
CA VAL A 41 12.53 -10.23 0.41
C VAL A 41 13.36 -9.57 1.50
N PHE A 42 13.31 -10.12 2.70
CA PHE A 42 14.14 -9.73 3.82
C PHE A 42 15.11 -10.88 4.10
N ASP A 43 16.29 -10.81 3.50
CA ASP A 43 17.27 -11.89 3.51
C ASP A 43 17.80 -12.20 4.91
N GLU A 44 17.95 -11.19 5.77
CA GLU A 44 18.45 -11.34 7.15
C GLU A 44 17.49 -12.15 8.02
N GLU A 45 16.18 -11.98 7.82
CA GLU A 45 15.12 -12.67 8.57
C GLU A 45 14.55 -13.89 7.84
N ALA A 46 15.07 -14.22 6.65
CA ALA A 46 14.52 -15.25 5.75
C ALA A 46 12.99 -15.14 5.60
N SER A 47 12.50 -13.90 5.48
CA SER A 47 11.07 -13.60 5.50
C SER A 47 10.62 -12.82 4.26
N TYR A 48 9.33 -12.93 3.95
CA TYR A 48 8.73 -12.35 2.75
C TYR A 48 7.50 -11.54 3.13
N ALA A 49 7.40 -10.30 2.64
CA ALA A 49 6.19 -9.49 2.82
C ALA A 49 5.66 -8.98 1.48
N PRO A 50 4.52 -9.51 1.02
CA PRO A 50 3.83 -8.94 -0.13
C PRO A 50 3.16 -7.61 0.25
N PHE A 51 3.27 -6.62 -0.62
CA PHE A 51 2.63 -5.32 -0.50
C PHE A 51 1.99 -4.92 -1.83
N THR A 52 0.85 -4.25 -1.74
CA THR A 52 0.09 -3.77 -2.91
C THR A 52 -0.63 -2.48 -2.58
N CYS A 53 -1.32 -1.89 -3.55
CA CYS A 53 -2.19 -0.75 -3.33
C CYS A 53 -3.28 -1.12 -2.32
N LEU A 54 -3.32 -0.40 -1.19
CA LEU A 54 -4.28 -0.67 -0.12
C LEU A 54 -5.67 -0.06 -0.37
N GLN A 55 -5.96 0.37 -1.61
CA GLN A 55 -7.22 0.98 -2.07
C GLN A 55 -7.89 1.96 -1.08
N CYS A 56 -7.05 2.75 -0.38
CA CYS A 56 -7.45 3.58 0.76
C CYS A 56 -8.67 4.46 0.49
N ASP A 57 -9.59 4.55 1.45
CA ASP A 57 -10.75 5.45 1.38
C ASP A 57 -10.35 6.89 1.08
N GLU A 58 -9.38 7.37 1.86
CA GLU A 58 -8.75 8.65 1.69
C GLU A 58 -7.42 8.44 0.96
N ALA A 59 -7.48 8.43 -0.38
CA ALA A 59 -6.32 8.19 -1.23
C ALA A 59 -5.49 9.47 -1.43
N TRP A 60 -4.51 9.70 -0.56
CA TRP A 60 -3.61 10.85 -0.64
C TRP A 60 -2.78 10.89 -1.92
N CYS A 61 -2.53 9.73 -2.52
CA CYS A 61 -1.91 9.65 -3.84
C CYS A 61 -2.72 10.37 -4.93
N MET A 62 -4.06 10.42 -4.82
CA MET A 62 -4.90 11.21 -5.72
C MET A 62 -4.71 12.71 -5.48
N ASN A 63 -4.74 13.15 -4.22
CA ASN A 63 -4.59 14.57 -3.85
C ASN A 63 -3.21 15.13 -4.19
N ALA A 64 -2.17 14.30 -4.09
CA ALA A 64 -0.80 14.71 -4.38
C ALA A 64 -0.50 14.79 -5.89
N CYS A 65 -1.37 14.25 -6.75
CA CYS A 65 -1.10 14.19 -8.18
C CYS A 65 -1.55 15.50 -8.88
N PRO A 66 -0.63 16.35 -9.36
CA PRO A 66 -1.00 17.64 -9.96
C PRO A 66 -1.76 17.50 -11.28
N VAL A 67 -1.62 16.34 -11.94
CA VAL A 67 -2.26 16.03 -13.22
C VAL A 67 -3.47 15.10 -13.07
N ASN A 68 -3.87 14.77 -11.84
CA ASN A 68 -5.02 13.90 -11.55
C ASN A 68 -4.99 12.55 -12.30
N ALA A 69 -3.81 11.91 -12.36
CA ALA A 69 -3.61 10.67 -13.11
C ALA A 69 -4.33 9.44 -12.52
N ILE A 70 -4.73 9.50 -11.25
CA ILE A 70 -5.41 8.41 -10.55
C ILE A 70 -6.92 8.70 -10.51
N GLY A 71 -7.72 7.72 -10.88
CA GLY A 71 -9.17 7.80 -10.90
C GLY A 71 -9.83 6.71 -10.09
N VAL A 72 -11.10 6.94 -9.73
CA VAL A 72 -11.98 5.91 -9.18
C VAL A 72 -12.81 5.32 -10.31
N ASP A 73 -12.84 4.00 -10.38
CA ASP A 73 -13.71 3.23 -11.26
C ASP A 73 -15.16 3.22 -10.73
N GLY A 74 -16.14 3.45 -11.60
CA GLY A 74 -17.54 3.64 -11.21
C GLY A 74 -18.25 2.37 -10.74
N ASP A 75 -17.80 1.20 -11.20
CA ASP A 75 -18.45 -0.08 -10.92
C ASP A 75 -17.82 -0.77 -9.72
N SER A 76 -16.48 -0.78 -9.67
CA SER A 76 -15.71 -1.47 -8.64
C SER A 76 -15.32 -0.58 -7.45
N GLY A 77 -15.35 0.74 -7.62
CA GLY A 77 -14.79 1.68 -6.63
C GLY A 77 -13.26 1.62 -6.54
N GLN A 78 -12.60 0.85 -7.42
CA GLN A 78 -11.15 0.70 -7.44
C GLN A 78 -10.49 2.00 -7.91
N ARG A 79 -9.42 2.41 -7.23
CA ARG A 79 -8.55 3.51 -7.63
C ARG A 79 -7.43 2.97 -8.51
N SER A 80 -7.38 3.43 -9.75
CA SER A 80 -6.42 3.00 -10.76
C SER A 80 -5.85 4.19 -11.55
N GLN A 81 -4.70 3.99 -12.18
CA GLN A 81 -4.13 5.01 -13.06
C GLN A 81 -4.94 5.09 -14.35
N ARG A 82 -5.53 6.26 -14.63
CA ARG A 82 -6.29 6.53 -15.87
C ARG A 82 -5.43 7.12 -16.97
N ILE A 83 -4.38 7.85 -16.59
CA ILE A 83 -3.51 8.56 -17.52
C ILE A 83 -2.08 8.11 -17.28
N PRO A 84 -1.36 7.62 -18.32
CA PRO A 84 0.05 7.29 -18.19
C PRO A 84 0.83 8.57 -17.90
N VAL A 85 1.51 8.60 -16.76
CA VAL A 85 2.46 9.67 -16.41
C VAL A 85 3.88 9.16 -16.48
N ILE A 86 4.77 9.91 -17.13
CA ILE A 86 6.18 9.56 -17.22
C ILE A 86 6.84 9.94 -15.88
N GLY A 87 7.23 8.94 -15.09
CA GLY A 87 8.29 9.07 -14.08
C GLY A 87 8.05 9.98 -12.87
N CYS A 88 6.80 10.29 -12.49
CA CYS A 88 6.52 11.10 -11.30
C CYS A 88 6.43 10.24 -10.02
N PRO A 89 7.38 10.36 -9.06
CA PRO A 89 7.38 9.54 -7.84
C PRO A 89 6.43 10.06 -6.75
N LEU A 90 5.73 11.20 -6.96
CA LEU A 90 4.91 11.84 -5.93
C LEU A 90 3.85 10.88 -5.35
N CYS A 91 3.23 10.04 -6.18
CA CYS A 91 2.19 9.11 -5.72
C CYS A 91 2.76 8.10 -4.71
N THR A 92 3.99 7.63 -4.94
CA THR A 92 4.71 6.69 -4.06
C THR A 92 5.17 7.37 -2.77
N ILE A 93 5.59 8.63 -2.86
CA ILE A 93 6.03 9.42 -1.69
C ILE A 93 4.83 9.78 -0.81
N ALA A 94 3.72 10.24 -1.40
CA ALA A 94 2.50 10.58 -0.67
C ALA A 94 1.95 9.37 0.11
N PHE A 95 2.03 8.17 -0.48
CA PHE A 95 1.70 6.93 0.22
C PHE A 95 2.64 6.64 1.41
N SER A 96 3.96 6.73 1.20
CA SER A 96 4.96 6.37 2.23
C SER A 96 5.02 7.34 3.41
N VAL A 97 4.84 8.65 3.19
CA VAL A 97 4.85 9.66 4.27
C VAL A 97 3.68 9.42 5.23
N ARG A 98 2.48 9.10 4.74
CA ARG A 98 1.34 8.87 5.63
C ARG A 98 1.33 7.48 6.25
N HIS A 99 1.79 6.44 5.55
CA HIS A 99 1.89 5.11 6.15
C HIS A 99 2.80 5.12 7.41
N ARG A 100 3.86 5.93 7.43
CA ARG A 100 4.69 6.13 8.64
C ARG A 100 3.98 6.89 9.75
N LEU A 101 3.13 7.87 9.41
CA LEU A 101 2.37 8.65 10.40
C LEU A 101 1.23 7.85 11.02
N HIS A 102 0.54 7.01 10.23
CA HIS A 102 -0.51 6.12 10.72
C HIS A 102 0.05 4.88 11.45
N ALA A 103 1.18 4.33 11.00
CA ALA A 103 1.87 3.26 11.74
C ALA A 103 2.39 3.71 13.13
N ALA A 104 2.52 5.01 13.38
CA ALA A 104 2.82 5.54 14.72
C ALA A 104 1.60 5.49 15.68
N GLY A 105 0.38 5.27 15.16
CA GLY A 105 -0.87 5.17 15.91
C GLY A 105 -1.52 3.78 15.91
N ASP A 106 -1.26 2.94 14.90
CA ASP A 106 -1.89 1.62 14.77
C ASP A 106 -1.13 0.51 15.53
N ARG A 107 -1.68 0.09 16.68
CA ARG A 107 -1.29 -1.14 17.41
C ARG A 107 -1.87 -2.42 16.78
N HIS A 108 -2.11 -2.44 15.47
CA HIS A 108 -2.53 -3.63 14.75
C HIS A 108 -1.64 -3.86 13.51
N GLY A 109 -0.73 -4.83 13.63
CA GLY A 109 -0.31 -5.62 12.47
C GLY A 109 0.96 -5.24 11.71
N GLN A 110 1.78 -4.29 12.17
CA GLN A 110 3.18 -4.20 11.74
C GLN A 110 4.10 -4.21 12.95
N GLN A 111 4.60 -5.40 13.27
CA GLN A 111 5.70 -5.59 14.20
C GLN A 111 6.98 -5.07 13.56
N VAL A 112 7.14 -3.75 13.51
CA VAL A 112 8.46 -3.12 13.41
C VAL A 112 9.05 -3.22 14.81
N GLN A 113 9.86 -4.24 15.03
CA GLN A 113 10.54 -4.48 16.31
C GLN A 113 11.42 -3.28 16.69
N SER A 114 10.91 -2.51 17.64
CA SER A 114 11.62 -1.93 18.78
C SER A 114 13.08 -1.47 18.59
N LEU A 115 13.27 -0.17 18.44
CA LEU A 115 14.31 0.54 19.19
C LEU A 115 13.65 1.64 20.01
N ARG A 116 13.51 1.36 21.31
CA ARG A 116 13.04 2.29 22.34
C ARG A 116 14.09 3.40 22.53
N ARG A 117 13.65 4.66 22.60
CA ARG A 117 13.96 5.60 23.70
C ARG A 117 13.06 6.83 23.57
N GLY A 118 12.43 7.18 24.68
CA GLY A 118 11.22 7.98 24.71
C GLY A 118 11.45 9.49 24.64
N THR A 119 10.45 10.16 24.07
CA THR A 119 10.01 11.50 24.44
C THR A 119 8.54 11.60 24.04
N ARG A 120 7.67 11.67 25.05
CA ARG A 120 6.23 11.83 24.89
C ARG A 120 5.96 13.28 24.44
N LEU A 121 5.75 13.51 23.14
CA LEU A 121 5.18 14.77 22.67
C LEU A 121 3.65 14.64 22.67
N ARG A 122 3.02 15.32 23.64
CA ARG A 122 1.58 15.60 23.62
C ARG A 122 1.33 16.59 22.48
N GLY A 123 0.59 16.16 21.47
CA GLY A 123 0.04 17.03 20.43
C GLY A 123 -1.29 16.42 19.99
N GLY A 124 -2.39 17.09 20.33
CA GLY A 124 -3.73 16.63 20.01
C GLY A 124 -3.99 16.69 18.51
N LEU A 125 -4.48 15.59 17.96
CA LEU A 125 -5.11 15.52 16.65
C LEU A 125 -6.46 14.84 16.86
N SER A 126 -7.48 15.53 16.39
CA SER A 126 -8.90 15.28 16.60
C SER A 126 -9.33 13.88 16.22
N ASP A 127 -10.18 13.36 17.10
CA ASP A 127 -10.96 12.14 17.04
C ASP A 127 -11.67 11.98 15.69
N SER A 128 -11.09 11.20 14.78
CA SER A 128 -11.76 10.73 13.57
C SER A 128 -11.44 9.25 13.37
N GLY A 129 -12.23 8.44 14.05
CA GLY A 129 -12.07 6.99 14.17
C GLY A 129 -11.75 6.26 12.87
N ASP A 130 -10.89 5.26 13.00
CA ASP A 130 -10.83 4.02 12.21
C ASP A 130 -11.10 4.15 10.71
N ARG A 131 -10.37 5.04 10.03
CA ARG A 131 -10.34 5.10 8.56
C ARG A 131 -9.33 4.09 8.01
N VAL A 132 -9.70 2.81 8.14
CA VAL A 132 -8.93 1.66 7.67
C VAL A 132 -8.73 1.74 6.15
N CYS A 133 -7.48 1.63 5.69
CA CYS A 133 -7.16 1.49 4.27
C CYS A 133 -7.85 0.22 3.71
N ARG A 134 -8.78 0.36 2.77
CA ARG A 134 -9.59 -0.74 2.22
C ARG A 134 -8.92 -1.29 0.97
N CYS A 135 -8.39 -2.50 0.97
CA CYS A 135 -7.68 -3.10 -0.16
C CYS A 135 -8.61 -3.78 -1.17
#